data_AF-A0A978VWB7-F1
#
_entry.id   AF-A0A978VWB7-F1
#
_cell.length_a   1.000
_cell.length_b   1.000
_cell.length_c   1.000
_cell.angle_alpha   90.00
_cell.angle_beta   90.00
_cell.angle_gamma   90.00
#
_symmetry.space_group_name_H-M   'P 1'
#
loop_
_entity.id
_entity.type
_entity.pdbx_description
1 polymer ?
#
loop_
_entity_poly.entity_id
_entity_poly.type
_entity_poly.pdbx_seq_one_letter_code
_entity_poly.pdbx_strand_id
1 'polypeptide(L)'
;MASLRPLDQISTNQIEIPVYNNTNQAEQKQYQGEDDNDQFDYSQRAQWLRAALLGANDGLVSVSSLMMGVGAVKEDVKAMLLAGFAGLVAGACSMAIGEFVSVYTQYDIERAQMKRDMKNRNGNTEESGKEDESEKEKLPNPTHAAMASAMAFTVGALVPLLAAAFIKEHKLRLGVVAAVASFALVIFGGVGAVLGRTPAVRSCARVLVGGWVAMAITFGLSKLIGTKGMEV
;
A
#
# COMPACT_ATOMS: atom_id res chain seq x y z
N MET A 1 16.94 -59.31 48.20
CA MET A 1 15.51 -59.25 47.83
C MET A 1 15.22 -57.84 47.35
N ALA A 2 15.35 -57.63 46.03
CA ALA A 2 15.15 -56.35 45.38
C ALA A 2 13.65 -56.14 45.14
N SER A 3 13.08 -55.10 45.74
CA SER A 3 11.68 -54.70 45.55
C SER A 3 11.57 -53.90 44.25
N LEU A 4 10.93 -54.50 43.25
CA LEU A 4 10.60 -53.88 41.96
C LEU A 4 9.46 -52.88 42.19
N ARG A 5 9.69 -51.60 41.85
CA ARG A 5 8.64 -50.58 41.75
C ARG A 5 7.92 -50.74 40.41
N PRO A 6 6.57 -50.77 40.36
CA PRO A 6 5.87 -50.69 39.08
C PRO A 6 5.98 -49.27 38.51
N LEU A 7 6.49 -49.17 37.28
CA LEU A 7 6.37 -48.01 36.40
C LEU A 7 5.00 -48.10 35.70
N ASP A 8 3.99 -47.42 36.21
CA ASP A 8 2.92 -46.91 35.34
C ASP A 8 2.05 -45.88 36.08
N GLN A 9 2.29 -44.61 35.74
CA GLN A 9 1.35 -43.50 35.71
C GLN A 9 2.20 -42.24 35.51
N ILE A 10 2.56 -41.97 34.26
CA ILE A 10 2.96 -40.63 33.86
C ILE A 10 1.70 -39.77 34.01
N SER A 11 1.61 -39.13 35.17
CA SER A 11 0.67 -38.05 35.46
C SER A 11 0.81 -37.00 34.37
N THR A 12 -0.19 -36.91 33.49
CA THR A 12 -0.40 -35.79 32.57
C THR A 12 -0.81 -34.59 33.39
N ASN A 13 0.15 -34.00 34.09
CA ASN A 13 0.01 -32.66 34.63
C ASN A 13 1.19 -31.84 34.11
N GLN A 14 0.87 -30.64 33.61
CA GLN A 14 1.79 -29.62 33.07
C GLN A 14 2.18 -29.78 31.58
N ILE A 15 1.20 -29.76 30.68
CA ILE A 15 1.36 -28.95 29.46
C ILE A 15 0.44 -27.74 29.66
N GLU A 16 0.94 -26.78 30.42
CA GLU A 16 0.42 -25.42 30.38
C GLU A 16 0.79 -24.87 29.00
N ILE A 17 -0.16 -24.85 28.08
CA ILE A 17 -0.01 -24.12 26.84
C ILE A 17 0.10 -22.65 27.28
N PRO A 18 1.22 -21.95 27.01
CA PRO A 18 1.27 -20.53 27.30
C PRO A 18 0.23 -19.86 26.41
N VAL A 19 -0.92 -19.55 26.99
CA VAL A 19 -1.83 -18.54 26.46
C VAL A 19 -0.98 -17.29 26.40
N TYR A 20 -0.67 -16.82 25.19
CA TYR A 20 -0.06 -15.52 24.98
C TYR A 20 -1.05 -14.47 25.49
N ASN A 21 -0.93 -14.18 26.78
CA ASN A 21 -1.65 -13.14 27.47
C ASN A 21 -1.10 -11.82 26.94
N ASN A 22 -1.77 -11.25 25.95
CA ASN A 22 -1.33 -10.03 25.26
C ASN A 22 -1.56 -8.81 26.16
N THR A 23 -0.85 -8.76 27.28
CA THR A 23 -0.86 -7.67 28.27
C THR A 23 0.16 -6.59 27.90
N ASN A 24 0.68 -6.59 26.67
CA ASN A 24 1.63 -5.59 26.16
C ASN A 24 1.25 -5.12 24.73
N GLN A 25 -0.02 -4.75 24.51
CA GLN A 25 -0.42 -3.82 23.44
C GLN A 25 -0.80 -2.45 24.00
N ALA A 26 -0.22 -2.09 25.14
CA ALA A 26 -0.13 -0.71 25.61
C ALA A 26 1.02 0.01 24.91
N GLU A 27 0.94 0.19 23.58
CA GLU A 27 1.74 1.21 22.86
C GLU A 27 1.13 1.66 21.50
N GLN A 28 -0.18 1.47 21.31
CA GLN A 28 -0.94 2.15 20.24
C GLN A 28 -2.18 2.90 20.77
N LYS A 29 -2.05 3.52 21.95
CA LYS A 29 -3.01 4.51 22.47
C LYS A 29 -2.32 5.86 22.66
N GLN A 30 -2.45 6.74 21.66
CA GLN A 30 -2.62 8.20 21.80
C GLN A 30 -3.31 8.64 20.49
N TYR A 31 -4.53 9.18 20.43
CA TYR A 31 -5.27 10.11 21.31
C TYR A 31 -6.73 9.60 21.48
N GLN A 32 -7.21 9.33 22.69
CA GLN A 32 -7.88 10.23 23.66
C GLN A 32 -9.27 10.72 23.17
N GLY A 33 -10.30 10.42 23.96
CA GLY A 33 -11.70 10.71 23.67
C GLY A 33 -12.17 12.13 24.03
N GLU A 34 -13.48 12.29 23.85
CA GLU A 34 -14.39 13.37 24.26
C GLU A 34 -14.15 14.76 23.63
N ASP A 35 -14.80 14.99 22.48
CA ASP A 35 -15.70 16.15 22.27
C ASP A 35 -16.64 15.87 21.08
N ASP A 36 -17.93 15.81 21.37
CA ASP A 36 -19.04 15.55 20.44
C ASP A 36 -19.19 16.74 19.46
N ASN A 37 -18.79 16.55 18.19
CA ASN A 37 -19.42 17.05 16.95
C ASN A 37 -18.49 17.12 15.70
N ASP A 38 -17.16 16.92 15.83
CA ASP A 38 -16.19 17.11 14.72
C ASP A 38 -15.48 15.82 14.23
N GLN A 39 -15.85 14.64 14.73
CA GLN A 39 -15.23 13.35 14.37
C GLN A 39 -15.75 12.76 13.03
N PHE A 40 -16.68 13.46 12.37
CA PHE A 40 -17.53 12.93 11.29
C PHE A 40 -16.87 12.86 9.88
N ASP A 41 -15.70 13.49 9.64
CA ASP A 41 -15.12 13.64 8.29
C ASP A 41 -13.70 13.05 8.13
N TYR A 42 -13.07 12.60 9.23
CA TYR A 42 -11.65 12.21 9.21
C TYR A 42 -11.38 10.84 8.57
N SER A 43 -12.22 9.83 8.81
CA SER A 43 -12.00 8.45 8.34
C SER A 43 -12.12 8.32 6.82
N GLN A 44 -13.21 8.85 6.24
CA GLN A 44 -13.41 8.87 4.80
C GLN A 44 -12.31 9.68 4.10
N ARG A 45 -11.85 10.78 4.74
CA ARG A 45 -10.74 11.58 4.25
C ARG A 45 -9.41 10.84 4.26
N ALA A 46 -9.12 10.10 5.33
CA ALA A 46 -7.92 9.29 5.44
C ALA A 46 -7.86 8.20 4.36
N GLN A 47 -9.00 7.59 4.02
CA GLN A 47 -9.03 6.49 3.06
C GLN A 47 -8.75 6.92 1.62
N TRP A 48 -9.39 7.99 1.14
CA TRP A 48 -9.09 8.50 -0.21
C TRP A 48 -7.69 9.13 -0.27
N LEU A 49 -7.22 9.72 0.84
CA LEU A 49 -5.87 10.28 0.92
C LEU A 49 -4.79 9.22 0.84
N ARG A 50 -4.98 8.09 1.54
CA ARG A 50 -4.11 6.91 1.43
C ARG A 50 -4.08 6.39 0.00
N ALA A 51 -5.26 6.24 -0.61
CA ALA A 51 -5.39 5.76 -1.99
C ALA A 51 -4.67 6.69 -2.98
N ALA A 52 -4.80 8.01 -2.80
CA ALA A 52 -4.11 9.01 -3.61
C ALA A 52 -2.58 8.97 -3.44
N LEU A 53 -2.07 8.90 -2.20
CA LEU A 53 -0.63 8.84 -1.96
C LEU A 53 0.01 7.57 -2.53
N LEU A 54 -0.65 6.43 -2.36
CA LEU A 54 -0.21 5.17 -2.97
C LEU A 54 -0.23 5.26 -4.50
N GLY A 55 -1.31 5.81 -5.06
CA GLY A 55 -1.43 6.04 -6.51
C GLY A 55 -0.29 6.88 -7.05
N ALA A 56 -0.04 8.07 -6.48
CA ALA A 56 1.03 8.96 -6.93
C ALA A 56 2.42 8.32 -6.87
N ASN A 57 2.74 7.66 -5.76
CA ASN A 57 4.02 7.00 -5.62
C ASN A 57 4.17 5.83 -6.59
N ASP A 58 3.13 5.00 -6.72
CA ASP A 58 3.17 3.86 -7.63
C ASP A 58 3.25 4.30 -9.09
N GLY A 59 2.51 5.34 -9.49
CA GLY A 59 2.58 5.92 -10.83
C GLY A 59 3.96 6.47 -11.15
N LEU A 60 4.58 7.18 -10.20
CA LEU A 60 5.94 7.68 -10.36
C LEU A 60 6.95 6.54 -10.51
N VAL A 61 6.97 5.59 -9.57
CA VAL A 61 7.97 4.51 -9.53
C VAL A 61 7.78 3.54 -10.68
N SER A 62 6.56 3.06 -10.93
CA SER A 62 6.28 2.05 -11.95
C SER A 62 6.57 2.56 -13.36
N VAL A 63 6.11 3.77 -13.72
CA VAL A 63 6.33 4.34 -15.05
C VAL A 63 7.79 4.72 -15.24
N SER A 64 8.46 5.29 -14.24
CA SER A 64 9.90 5.55 -14.30
C SER A 64 10.70 4.25 -14.49
N SER A 65 10.36 3.19 -13.74
CA SER A 65 11.06 1.91 -13.81
C SER A 65 10.85 1.24 -15.18
N LEU A 66 9.63 1.28 -15.71
CA LEU A 66 9.33 0.76 -17.04
C LEU A 66 10.09 1.54 -18.12
N MET A 67 10.12 2.87 -18.04
CA MET A 67 10.86 3.71 -18.97
C MET A 67 12.37 3.47 -18.87
N MET A 68 12.92 3.31 -17.66
CA MET A 68 14.31 2.89 -17.45
C MET A 68 14.59 1.52 -18.07
N GLY A 69 13.72 0.54 -17.87
CA GLY A 69 13.86 -0.80 -18.44
C GLY A 69 13.89 -0.79 -19.97
N VAL A 70 12.94 -0.11 -20.60
CA VAL A 70 12.91 0.02 -22.07
C VAL A 70 14.12 0.79 -22.58
N GLY A 71 14.48 1.88 -21.90
CA GLY A 71 15.68 2.66 -22.20
C GLY A 71 16.98 1.91 -21.98
N ALA A 72 17.00 0.84 -21.18
CA ALA A 72 18.19 -0.01 -21.01
C ALA A 72 18.53 -0.84 -22.24
N VAL A 73 17.55 -1.06 -23.12
CA VAL A 73 17.66 -1.95 -24.30
C VAL A 73 17.50 -1.18 -25.61
N LYS A 74 16.70 -0.11 -25.61
CA LYS A 74 16.43 0.71 -26.80
C LYS A 74 16.84 2.16 -26.59
N GLU A 75 17.60 2.70 -27.55
CA GLU A 75 18.02 4.10 -27.51
C GLU A 75 16.94 5.08 -27.98
N ASP A 76 15.90 4.57 -28.68
CA ASP A 76 14.83 5.39 -29.25
C ASP A 76 13.94 6.03 -28.17
N VAL A 77 13.80 7.36 -28.25
CA VAL A 77 12.90 8.17 -27.40
C VAL A 77 11.45 7.67 -27.53
N LYS A 78 11.02 7.36 -28.76
CA LYS A 78 9.62 7.01 -29.04
C LYS A 78 9.24 5.70 -28.36
N ALA A 79 10.12 4.70 -28.41
CA ALA A 79 9.91 3.42 -27.73
C ALA A 79 9.75 3.61 -26.21
N MET A 80 10.61 4.44 -25.61
CA MET A 80 10.57 4.75 -24.17
C MET A 80 9.28 5.49 -23.78
N LEU A 81 8.90 6.53 -24.54
CA LEU A 81 7.69 7.31 -24.27
C LEU A 81 6.40 6.51 -24.51
N LEU A 82 6.36 5.71 -25.58
CA LEU A 82 5.21 4.86 -25.88
C LEU A 82 5.00 3.82 -24.78
N ALA A 83 6.07 3.18 -24.31
CA ALA A 83 6.00 2.25 -23.19
C ALA A 83 5.58 2.93 -21.89
N GLY A 84 6.14 4.12 -21.59
CA GLY A 84 5.75 4.90 -20.42
C GLY A 84 4.28 5.31 -20.45
N PHE A 85 3.77 5.75 -21.60
CA PHE A 85 2.36 6.12 -21.76
C PHE A 85 1.42 4.90 -21.68
N ALA A 86 1.79 3.79 -22.32
CA ALA A 86 1.04 2.54 -22.20
C ALA A 86 1.00 2.05 -20.73
N GLY A 87 2.14 2.11 -20.04
CA GLY A 87 2.25 1.79 -18.62
C GLY A 87 1.44 2.73 -17.73
N LEU A 88 1.38 4.02 -18.07
CA LEU A 88 0.53 4.99 -17.38
C LEU A 88 -0.95 4.60 -17.47
N VAL A 89 -1.45 4.35 -18.68
CA VAL A 89 -2.88 4.04 -18.89
C VAL A 89 -3.23 2.71 -18.25
N ALA A 90 -2.42 1.67 -18.49
CA ALA A 90 -2.63 0.35 -17.91
C ALA A 90 -2.55 0.40 -16.37
N GLY A 91 -1.56 1.11 -15.83
CA GLY A 91 -1.37 1.26 -14.39
C GLY A 91 -2.50 2.04 -13.72
N ALA A 92 -2.94 3.16 -14.30
CA ALA A 92 -4.05 3.94 -13.76
C ALA A 92 -5.36 3.13 -13.71
N CYS A 93 -5.67 2.38 -14.77
CA CYS A 93 -6.83 1.49 -14.80
C CYS A 93 -6.71 0.36 -13.76
N SER A 94 -5.53 -0.27 -13.67
CA SER A 94 -5.26 -1.33 -12.69
C SER A 94 -5.40 -0.83 -11.25
N MET A 95 -4.88 0.38 -10.97
CA MET A 95 -4.96 1.02 -9.66
C MET A 95 -6.41 1.34 -9.27
N ALA A 96 -7.20 1.86 -10.22
CA ALA A 96 -8.63 2.14 -10.00
C ALA A 96 -9.39 0.86 -9.63
N ILE A 97 -9.17 -0.22 -10.39
CA ILE A 97 -9.83 -1.50 -10.17
C ILE A 97 -9.37 -2.12 -8.84
N GLY A 98 -8.06 -2.12 -8.57
CA GLY A 98 -7.50 -2.69 -7.34
C GLY A 98 -8.01 -1.97 -6.09
N GLU A 99 -8.06 -0.64 -6.12
CA GLU A 99 -8.61 0.15 -5.01
C GLU A 99 -10.12 -0.07 -4.85
N PHE A 100 -10.89 -0.07 -5.95
CA PHE A 100 -12.34 -0.33 -5.90
C PHE A 100 -12.64 -1.70 -5.25
N VAL A 101 -11.96 -2.75 -5.70
CA VAL A 101 -12.16 -4.12 -5.18
C VAL A 101 -11.68 -4.23 -3.73
N SER A 102 -10.56 -3.58 -3.39
CA SER A 102 -10.04 -3.58 -2.01
C SER A 102 -10.99 -2.90 -1.03
N VAL A 103 -11.56 -1.76 -1.40
CA VAL A 103 -12.54 -1.05 -0.55
C VAL A 103 -13.84 -1.84 -0.44
N TYR A 104 -14.31 -2.43 -1.53
CA TYR A 104 -15.52 -3.26 -1.51
C TYR A 104 -15.35 -4.50 -0.63
N THR A 105 -14.17 -5.13 -0.68
CA THR A 105 -13.86 -6.30 0.15
C THR A 105 -13.81 -5.95 1.65
N GLN A 106 -13.23 -4.79 2.00
CA GLN A 106 -13.22 -4.31 3.39
C GLN A 106 -14.65 -4.14 3.92
N TYR A 107 -15.51 -3.51 3.12
CA TYR A 107 -16.92 -3.36 3.43
C TYR A 107 -17.65 -4.71 3.62
N ASP A 108 -17.39 -5.69 2.76
CA ASP A 108 -17.99 -7.02 2.89
C ASP A 108 -17.54 -7.75 4.17
N ILE A 109 -16.27 -7.59 4.57
CA ILE A 109 -15.71 -8.18 5.80
C ILE A 109 -16.35 -7.54 7.04
N GLU A 110 -16.42 -6.21 7.09
CA GLU A 110 -17.04 -5.46 8.19
C GLU A 110 -18.51 -5.88 8.38
N ARG A 111 -19.27 -5.96 7.28
CA ARG A 111 -20.66 -6.44 7.31
C ARG A 111 -20.81 -7.88 7.77
N ALA A 112 -19.90 -8.76 7.34
CA ALA A 112 -19.92 -10.15 7.75
C ALA A 112 -19.59 -10.30 9.25
N GLN A 113 -18.69 -9.47 9.77
CA GLN A 113 -18.34 -9.43 11.20
C GLN A 113 -19.52 -8.94 12.04
N MET A 114 -20.14 -7.81 11.69
CA MET A 114 -21.33 -7.31 12.39
C MET A 114 -22.46 -8.35 12.44
N LYS A 115 -22.73 -9.05 11.34
CA LYS A 115 -23.76 -10.10 11.30
C LYS A 115 -23.45 -11.27 12.24
N ARG A 116 -22.16 -11.60 12.44
CA ARG A 116 -21.72 -12.63 13.39
C ARG A 116 -21.85 -12.14 14.83
N ASP A 117 -21.47 -10.90 15.10
CA ASP A 117 -21.53 -10.31 16.44
C ASP A 117 -22.99 -10.13 16.91
N MET A 118 -23.88 -9.70 16.02
CA MET A 118 -25.33 -9.67 16.28
C MET A 118 -25.89 -11.06 16.59
N LYS A 119 -25.48 -12.10 15.84
CA LYS A 119 -25.94 -13.48 16.08
C LYS A 119 -25.42 -14.04 17.41
N ASN A 120 -24.18 -13.72 17.80
CA ASN A 120 -23.60 -14.13 19.07
C ASN A 120 -24.25 -13.42 20.27
N ARG A 121 -24.60 -12.13 20.15
CA ARG A 121 -25.34 -11.40 21.21
C ARG A 121 -26.75 -11.95 21.45
N ASN A 122 -27.45 -12.40 20.41
CA ASN A 122 -28.82 -12.95 20.55
C ASN A 122 -28.89 -14.37 21.17
N GLY A 123 -27.76 -15.02 21.49
CA GLY A 123 -27.71 -16.36 22.09
C GLY A 123 -27.87 -16.41 23.62
N ASN A 124 -27.74 -15.27 24.32
CA ASN A 124 -27.91 -15.15 25.77
C ASN A 124 -29.03 -14.14 26.08
N THR A 125 -30.07 -14.65 26.73
CA THR A 125 -31.35 -14.08 27.23
C THR A 125 -31.64 -12.57 27.12
N GLU A 126 -32.89 -12.32 26.70
CA GLU A 126 -33.77 -11.18 26.98
C GLU A 126 -33.31 -10.24 28.11
N GLU A 127 -32.72 -9.09 27.76
CA GLU A 127 -32.86 -7.87 28.55
C GLU A 127 -32.64 -6.63 27.67
N SER A 128 -33.69 -5.80 27.62
CA SER A 128 -33.73 -4.37 27.32
C SER A 128 -32.68 -3.77 26.37
N GLY A 129 -33.13 -3.61 25.12
CA GLY A 129 -33.26 -2.32 24.43
C GLY A 129 -32.33 -1.16 24.82
N LYS A 130 -31.69 -0.64 23.76
CA LYS A 130 -31.04 0.67 23.59
C LYS A 130 -29.59 0.77 24.04
N GLU A 131 -28.67 0.16 23.29
CA GLU A 131 -27.36 0.77 23.06
C GLU A 131 -26.95 0.58 21.59
N ASP A 132 -26.97 1.72 20.88
CA ASP A 132 -26.35 2.06 19.61
C ASP A 132 -26.88 1.50 18.29
N GLU A 133 -28.07 2.01 17.92
CA GLU A 133 -28.38 2.35 16.52
C GLU A 133 -27.61 3.61 16.02
N SER A 134 -26.49 3.99 16.66
CA SER A 134 -25.78 5.26 16.41
C SER A 134 -24.49 5.13 15.60
N GLU A 135 -23.89 3.95 15.46
CA GLU A 135 -22.90 3.73 14.40
C GLU A 135 -23.63 3.33 13.12
N LYS A 136 -24.24 4.33 12.46
CA LYS A 136 -24.39 4.30 11.01
C LYS A 136 -22.99 4.20 10.42
N GLU A 137 -22.52 2.97 10.36
CA GLU A 137 -21.29 2.49 9.74
C GLU A 137 -21.11 3.28 8.45
N LYS A 138 -20.18 4.24 8.48
CA LYS A 138 -20.02 5.22 7.41
C LYS A 138 -19.22 4.55 6.32
N LEU A 139 -19.95 3.82 5.49
CA LEU A 139 -19.40 2.89 4.52
C LEU A 139 -18.30 3.56 3.68
N PRO A 140 -17.13 2.92 3.56
CA PRO A 140 -16.06 3.46 2.75
C PRO A 140 -16.54 3.64 1.32
N ASN A 141 -16.27 4.79 0.69
CA ASN A 141 -16.83 5.14 -0.61
C ASN A 141 -15.90 4.65 -1.74
N PRO A 142 -16.16 3.48 -2.35
CA PRO A 142 -15.18 2.78 -3.18
C PRO A 142 -14.85 3.54 -4.46
N THR A 143 -15.84 4.22 -5.04
CA THR A 143 -15.69 4.96 -6.30
C THR A 143 -14.79 6.18 -6.12
N HIS A 144 -14.88 6.86 -4.98
CA HIS A 144 -14.08 8.06 -4.70
C HIS A 144 -12.62 7.71 -4.44
N ALA A 145 -12.36 6.66 -3.65
CA ALA A 145 -11.00 6.18 -3.40
C ALA A 145 -10.31 5.69 -4.69
N ALA A 146 -11.03 4.94 -5.53
CA ALA A 146 -10.54 4.46 -6.81
C ALA A 146 -10.22 5.60 -7.80
N MET A 147 -11.08 6.61 -7.87
CA MET A 147 -10.82 7.78 -8.73
C MET A 147 -9.62 8.59 -8.22
N ALA A 148 -9.54 8.80 -6.91
CA ALA A 148 -8.44 9.52 -6.28
C ALA A 148 -7.09 8.82 -6.54
N SER A 149 -7.02 7.49 -6.41
CA SER A 149 -5.81 6.73 -6.69
C SER A 149 -5.41 6.77 -8.17
N ALA A 150 -6.37 6.63 -9.09
CA ALA A 150 -6.11 6.66 -10.53
C ALA A 150 -5.62 8.04 -11.03
N MET A 151 -6.24 9.11 -10.55
CA MET A 151 -5.81 10.48 -10.86
C MET A 151 -4.43 10.77 -10.27
N ALA A 152 -4.20 10.39 -9.02
CA ALA A 152 -2.91 10.57 -8.38
C ALA A 152 -1.82 9.75 -9.09
N PHE A 153 -2.11 8.52 -9.50
CA PHE A 153 -1.22 7.68 -10.31
C PHE A 153 -0.82 8.37 -11.61
N THR A 154 -1.80 8.93 -12.32
CA THR A 154 -1.56 9.67 -13.55
C THR A 154 -0.66 10.88 -13.30
N VAL A 155 -0.92 11.66 -12.24
CA VAL A 155 -0.06 12.80 -11.84
C VAL A 155 1.37 12.34 -11.54
N GLY A 156 1.54 11.25 -10.79
CA GLY A 156 2.86 10.69 -10.50
C GLY A 156 3.59 10.20 -11.75
N ALA A 157 2.88 9.54 -12.66
CA ALA A 157 3.40 8.99 -13.91
C ALA A 157 3.75 10.06 -14.97
N LEU A 158 3.08 11.21 -14.94
CA LEU A 158 3.36 12.30 -15.88
C LEU A 158 4.77 12.88 -15.67
N VAL A 159 5.24 12.96 -14.43
CA VAL A 159 6.53 13.55 -14.07
C VAL A 159 7.70 12.96 -14.87
N PRO A 160 7.95 11.63 -14.86
CA PRO A 160 9.02 11.03 -15.64
C PRO A 160 8.77 11.06 -17.16
N LEU A 161 7.51 10.98 -17.59
CA LEU A 161 7.13 11.08 -19.00
C LEU A 161 7.49 12.43 -19.61
N LEU A 162 7.14 13.51 -18.91
CA LEU A 162 7.49 14.87 -19.31
C LEU A 162 9.00 15.07 -19.28
N ALA A 163 9.69 14.60 -18.25
CA ALA A 163 11.15 14.68 -18.17
C ALA A 163 11.85 14.01 -19.37
N ALA A 164 11.34 12.84 -19.80
CA ALA A 164 11.91 12.13 -20.95
C ALA A 164 11.61 12.80 -22.29
N ALA A 165 10.47 13.49 -22.43
CA ALA A 165 10.01 14.04 -23.70
C ALA A 165 10.90 15.18 -24.24
N PHE A 166 11.56 15.92 -23.35
CA PHE A 166 12.37 17.08 -23.73
C PHE A 166 13.85 16.75 -24.02
N ILE A 167 14.32 15.53 -23.77
CA ILE A 167 15.74 15.17 -23.87
C ILE A 167 16.00 14.23 -25.07
N LYS A 168 16.76 14.72 -26.05
CA LYS A 168 17.13 13.96 -27.25
C LYS A 168 18.26 12.96 -27.00
N GLU A 169 19.28 13.37 -26.24
CA GLU A 169 20.46 12.55 -25.96
C GLU A 169 20.13 11.37 -25.05
N HIS A 170 20.48 10.15 -25.45
CA HIS A 170 20.02 8.92 -24.81
C HIS A 170 20.55 8.78 -23.37
N LYS A 171 21.86 8.94 -23.18
CA LYS A 171 22.49 8.82 -21.85
C LYS A 171 22.00 9.90 -20.90
N LEU A 172 21.85 11.12 -21.40
CA LEU A 172 21.34 12.24 -20.63
C LEU A 172 19.87 12.03 -20.24
N ARG A 173 19.04 11.50 -21.15
CA ARG A 173 17.62 11.23 -20.89
C ARG A 173 17.45 10.26 -19.72
N LEU A 174 18.23 9.18 -19.71
CA LEU A 174 18.16 8.21 -18.61
C LEU A 174 18.52 8.85 -17.26
N GLY A 175 19.61 9.61 -17.23
CA GLY A 175 20.04 10.33 -16.02
C GLY A 175 19.02 11.36 -15.56
N VAL A 176 18.43 12.13 -16.48
CA VAL A 176 17.42 13.15 -16.16
C VAL A 176 16.15 12.51 -15.61
N VAL A 177 15.63 11.45 -16.22
CA VAL A 177 14.43 10.77 -15.71
C VAL A 177 14.67 10.20 -14.31
N ALA A 178 15.83 9.57 -14.07
CA ALA A 178 16.18 9.07 -12.74
C ALA A 178 16.31 10.21 -11.71
N ALA A 179 16.93 11.33 -12.08
CA ALA A 179 17.09 12.49 -11.19
C ALA A 179 15.74 13.14 -10.86
N VAL A 180 14.91 13.38 -11.87
CA VAL A 180 13.56 13.96 -11.69
C VAL A 180 12.68 13.03 -10.87
N ALA A 181 12.71 11.72 -11.13
CA ALA A 181 11.97 10.76 -10.32
C ALA A 181 12.46 10.72 -8.88
N SER A 182 13.77 10.77 -8.64
CA SER A 182 14.33 10.84 -7.29
C SER A 182 13.87 12.08 -6.54
N PHE A 183 13.89 13.24 -7.20
CA PHE A 183 13.41 14.49 -6.62
C PHE A 183 11.90 14.42 -6.29
N ALA A 184 11.09 13.90 -7.21
CA ALA A 184 9.67 13.71 -7.00
C ALA A 184 9.37 12.69 -5.88
N LEU A 185 10.17 11.63 -5.73
CA LEU A 185 10.06 10.67 -4.62
C LEU A 185 10.34 11.32 -3.26
N VAL A 186 11.31 12.23 -3.18
CA VAL A 186 11.55 13.00 -1.96
C VAL A 186 10.34 13.89 -1.64
N ILE A 187 9.78 14.57 -2.64
CA ILE A 187 8.59 15.40 -2.45
C ILE A 187 7.40 14.56 -1.98
N PHE A 188 7.08 13.46 -2.66
CA PHE A 188 5.98 12.58 -2.26
C PHE A 188 6.22 11.90 -0.92
N GLY A 189 7.46 11.52 -0.62
CA GLY A 189 7.84 11.02 0.71
C GLY A 189 7.64 12.06 1.81
N GLY A 190 7.95 13.33 1.53
CA GLY A 190 7.74 14.45 2.45
C GLY A 190 6.25 14.76 2.64
N VAL A 191 5.49 14.87 1.55
CA VAL A 191 4.04 15.08 1.57
C VAL A 191 3.34 13.93 2.32
N GLY A 192 3.71 12.68 2.03
CA GLY A 192 3.20 11.51 2.74
C GLY A 192 3.54 11.51 4.23
N ALA A 193 4.71 12.03 4.62
CA ALA A 193 5.10 12.18 6.01
C ALA A 193 4.28 13.23 6.76
N VAL A 194 4.03 14.38 6.12
CA VAL A 194 3.20 15.46 6.67
C VAL A 194 1.76 14.97 6.86
N LEU A 195 1.22 14.27 5.86
CA LEU A 195 -0.14 13.73 5.90
C LEU A 195 -0.30 12.57 6.88
N GLY A 196 0.71 11.69 6.97
CA GLY A 196 0.72 10.55 7.88
C GLY A 196 1.30 10.82 9.27
N ARG A 197 1.57 12.09 9.61
CA ARG A 197 2.21 12.54 10.87
C ARG A 197 3.39 11.67 11.32
N THR A 198 4.26 11.33 10.36
CA THR A 198 5.43 10.46 10.56
C THR A 198 6.71 11.28 10.34
N PRO A 199 7.85 10.99 10.99
CA PRO A 199 9.11 11.68 10.73
C PRO A 199 9.51 11.67 9.25
N ALA A 200 9.61 12.86 8.65
CA ALA A 200 9.82 13.07 7.21
C ALA A 200 11.02 12.33 6.63
N VAL A 201 12.14 12.32 7.37
CA VAL A 201 13.38 11.67 6.91
C VAL A 201 13.19 10.17 6.71
N ARG A 202 12.46 9.49 7.62
CA ARG A 202 12.24 8.03 7.52
C ARG A 202 11.31 7.69 6.36
N SER A 203 10.25 8.47 6.16
CA SER A 203 9.32 8.29 5.04
C SER A 203 10.01 8.53 3.70
N CYS A 204 10.74 9.65 3.55
CA CYS A 204 11.49 9.95 2.33
C CYS A 204 12.50 8.86 2.01
N ALA A 205 13.28 8.41 3.00
CA ALA A 205 14.28 7.37 2.81
C ALA A 205 13.64 6.05 2.31
N ARG A 206 12.53 5.60 2.91
CA ARG A 206 11.86 4.37 2.49
C ARG A 206 11.33 4.45 1.05
N VAL A 207 10.69 5.56 0.71
CA VAL A 207 10.12 5.78 -0.63
C VAL A 207 11.22 5.87 -1.68
N LEU A 208 12.29 6.62 -1.40
CA LEU A 208 13.41 6.80 -2.33
C LEU A 208 14.21 5.51 -2.53
N VAL A 209 14.54 4.81 -1.45
CA VAL A 209 15.26 3.53 -1.53
C VAL A 209 14.41 2.49 -2.26
N GLY A 210 13.11 2.39 -1.94
CA GLY A 210 12.20 1.49 -2.64
C GLY A 210 12.12 1.78 -4.14
N GLY A 211 12.01 3.06 -4.50
CA GLY A 211 11.97 3.49 -5.90
C GLY A 211 13.26 3.19 -6.67
N TRP A 212 14.42 3.45 -6.07
CA TRP A 212 15.72 3.13 -6.69
C TRP A 212 15.92 1.63 -6.87
N VAL A 213 15.55 0.82 -5.88
CA VAL A 213 15.63 -0.64 -5.99
C VAL A 213 14.75 -1.13 -7.13
N ALA A 214 13.51 -0.65 -7.24
CA ALA A 214 12.61 -1.01 -8.34
C ALA A 214 13.22 -0.66 -9.71
N MET A 215 13.69 0.58 -9.87
CA MET A 215 14.31 1.04 -11.13
C MET A 215 15.56 0.24 -11.49
N ALA A 216 16.42 -0.05 -10.51
CA ALA A 216 17.65 -0.80 -10.72
C ALA A 216 17.37 -2.25 -11.14
N ILE A 217 16.37 -2.90 -10.51
CA ILE A 217 15.95 -4.25 -10.87
C ILE A 217 15.37 -4.25 -12.29
N THR A 218 14.44 -3.35 -12.62
CA THR A 218 13.83 -3.31 -13.95
C THR A 218 14.86 -3.00 -15.03
N PHE A 219 15.73 -2.02 -14.81
CA PHE A 219 16.84 -1.70 -15.72
C PHE A 219 17.78 -2.89 -15.92
N GLY A 220 18.21 -3.53 -14.82
CA GLY A 220 19.13 -4.66 -14.85
C GLY A 220 18.57 -5.88 -15.56
N LEU A 221 17.31 -6.24 -15.27
CA LEU A 221 16.63 -7.36 -15.92
C LEU A 221 16.41 -7.09 -17.42
N SER A 222 15.93 -5.90 -17.79
CA SER A 222 15.77 -5.55 -19.19
C SER A 222 17.09 -5.57 -19.94
N LYS A 223 18.17 -5.04 -19.35
CA LYS A 223 19.51 -5.08 -19.95
C LYS A 223 20.02 -6.51 -20.14
N LEU A 224 19.84 -7.38 -19.14
CA LEU A 224 20.25 -8.79 -19.22
C LEU A 224 19.53 -9.52 -20.36
N ILE A 225 18.20 -9.34 -20.45
CA ILE A 225 17.37 -9.93 -21.50
C ILE A 225 17.77 -9.36 -22.87
N GLY A 226 17.99 -8.05 -22.97
CA GLY A 226 18.42 -7.40 -24.21
C GLY A 226 19.78 -7.91 -24.71
N THR A 227 20.74 -8.15 -23.81
CA THR A 227 22.07 -8.65 -24.19
C THR A 227 22.10 -10.11 -24.60
N LYS A 228 21.24 -10.97 -24.04
CA LYS A 228 21.24 -12.43 -24.31
C LYS A 228 20.16 -12.89 -25.27
N GLY A 229 19.06 -12.13 -25.40
CA GLY A 229 17.91 -12.49 -26.23
C GLY A 229 18.04 -12.13 -27.72
N MET A 230 19.12 -11.46 -28.12
CA MET A 230 19.41 -11.10 -29.52
C MET A 230 20.56 -11.91 -30.14
N GLU A 231 20.94 -13.03 -29.52
CA GLU A 231 21.97 -13.95 -30.02
C GLU A 231 21.39 -15.13 -30.84
N VAL A 232 20.19 -14.97 -31.40
CA VAL A 232 19.52 -15.97 -32.26
C VAL A 232 19.16 -15.37 -33.61
#